data_AF-A0A0N7KGG8-F1
#
_entry.id   AF-A0A0N7KGG8-F1
#
_cell.length_a   1.000
_cell.length_b   1.000
_cell.length_c   1.000
_cell.angle_alpha   90.00
_cell.angle_beta   90.00
_cell.angle_gamma   90.00
#
_symmetry.space_group_name_H-M   'P 1'
#
loop_
_entity.id
_entity.type
_entity.pdbx_description
1 polymer ?
#
loop_
_entity_poly.entity_id
_entity_poly.type
_entity_poly.pdbx_seq_one_letter_code
_entity_poly.pdbx_strand_id
1 'polypeptide(L)'
;MELLTTAPMLNCAAKRAGGSALGPLADALGSWIARAVVPPPPPPRICGSPGGPPVAAPRVRLRDGRHLAYAESGVRKEDARYKVVFSHGFTGSRLDSVRPSPVGQPALPLPPGLLILGSLFWLAMARNREWRQGRVTTESMLE
;
A
#
# COMPACT_ATOMS: atom_id res chain seq x y z
N MET A 1 9.33 26.96 35.29
CA MET A 1 8.17 27.39 34.49
C MET A 1 7.57 26.13 33.91
N GLU A 2 6.53 25.66 34.59
CA GLU A 2 5.71 24.50 34.26
C GLU A 2 4.91 24.78 32.97
N LEU A 3 5.38 24.34 31.81
CA LEU A 3 4.61 24.38 30.56
C LEU A 3 4.91 23.13 29.70
N LEU A 4 4.73 21.95 30.29
CA LEU A 4 4.46 20.75 29.49
C LEU A 4 2.99 20.40 29.71
N THR A 5 2.16 21.19 29.04
CA THR A 5 0.75 20.96 28.80
C THR A 5 0.55 19.50 28.44
N THR A 6 -0.04 18.77 29.38
CA THR A 6 -0.66 17.46 29.19
C THR A 6 -1.58 17.54 27.99
N ALA A 7 -1.11 17.06 26.83
CA ALA A 7 -1.96 16.91 25.67
C ALA A 7 -3.08 15.94 26.06
N PRO A 8 -4.37 16.32 25.93
CA PRO A 8 -5.45 15.39 26.18
C PRO A 8 -5.30 14.25 25.18
N MET A 9 -4.99 13.05 25.69
CA MET A 9 -5.03 11.82 24.92
C MET A 9 -6.44 11.75 24.33
N LEU A 10 -6.49 11.89 23.00
CA LEU A 10 -7.70 11.83 22.21
C LEU A 10 -8.27 10.41 22.33
N ASN A 11 -9.05 10.19 23.39
CA ASN A 11 -9.78 8.95 23.57
C ASN A 11 -10.93 8.95 22.56
N CYS A 12 -10.73 8.29 21.42
CA CYS A 12 -11.80 7.93 20.49
C CYS A 12 -12.66 6.80 21.08
N ALA A 13 -13.18 6.97 22.30
CA ALA A 13 -14.28 6.18 22.79
C ALA A 13 -15.55 6.75 22.17
N ALA A 14 -15.73 6.48 20.87
CA ALA A 14 -17.03 6.61 20.21
C ALA A 14 -17.95 5.56 20.86
N LYS A 15 -18.49 5.92 22.03
CA LYS A 15 -19.47 5.13 22.75
C LYS A 15 -20.72 5.13 21.89
N ARG A 16 -20.94 4.02 21.17
CA ARG A 16 -22.16 3.78 20.38
C ARG A 16 -23.34 3.76 21.35
N ALA A 17 -23.92 4.93 21.60
CA ALA A 17 -25.15 5.11 22.36
C ALA A 17 -26.31 4.92 21.38
N GLY A 18 -26.83 3.70 21.31
CA GLY A 18 -27.94 3.39 20.41
C GLY A 18 -28.03 1.90 20.16
N GLY A 19 -28.34 1.13 21.21
CA GLY A 19 -28.74 -0.27 21.05
C GLY A 19 -30.11 -0.31 20.37
N SER A 20 -30.15 -0.17 19.05
CA SER A 20 -31.32 -0.61 18.28
C SER A 20 -31.38 -2.12 18.40
N ALA A 21 -32.55 -2.67 18.76
CA ALA A 21 -32.76 -4.12 18.89
C ALA A 21 -32.49 -4.88 17.58
N LEU A 22 -32.38 -4.18 16.45
CA LEU A 22 -32.02 -4.74 15.14
C LEU A 22 -30.50 -4.80 14.89
N GLY A 23 -29.68 -4.25 15.79
CA GLY A 23 -28.21 -4.28 15.68
C GLY A 23 -27.64 -5.67 15.39
N PRO A 24 -28.03 -6.72 16.14
CA PRO A 24 -27.51 -8.08 15.90
C PRO A 24 -27.84 -8.62 14.51
N LEU A 25 -29.01 -8.28 13.95
CA LEU A 25 -29.43 -8.75 12.63
C LEU A 25 -28.67 -8.03 11.51
N ALA A 26 -28.42 -6.73 11.67
CA ALA A 26 -27.62 -5.97 10.71
C ALA A 26 -26.16 -6.46 10.67
N ASP A 27 -25.56 -6.74 11.83
CA ASP A 27 -24.20 -7.26 11.93
C ASP A 27 -24.08 -8.66 11.31
N ALA A 28 -25.06 -9.54 11.59
CA ALA A 28 -25.12 -10.88 11.01
C ALA A 28 -25.24 -10.85 9.48
N LEU A 29 -26.13 -9.99 8.95
CA LEU A 29 -26.33 -9.84 7.51
C LEU A 29 -25.07 -9.26 6.83
N GLY A 30 -24.45 -8.24 7.43
CA GLY A 30 -23.21 -7.64 6.93
C GLY A 30 -22.06 -8.65 6.87
N SER A 31 -21.87 -9.45 7.93
CA SER A 31 -20.86 -10.51 7.96
C SER A 31 -21.09 -11.57 6.87
N TRP A 32 -22.35 -11.96 6.65
CA TRP A 32 -22.71 -12.94 5.63
C TRP A 32 -22.45 -12.44 4.20
N ILE A 33 -22.85 -11.20 3.89
CA ILE A 33 -22.58 -10.57 2.58
C ILE A 33 -21.07 -10.45 2.35
N ALA A 34 -20.31 -10.01 3.35
CA ALA A 34 -18.86 -9.89 3.23
C ALA A 34 -18.22 -11.26 2.91
N ARG A 35 -18.63 -12.33 3.58
CA ARG A 35 -18.10 -13.69 3.34
C ARG A 35 -18.56 -14.29 2.01
N ALA A 36 -19.70 -13.87 1.48
CA ALA A 36 -20.23 -14.33 0.19
C ALA A 36 -19.56 -13.64 -1.01
N VAL A 37 -19.22 -12.36 -0.87
CA VAL A 37 -18.67 -11.54 -1.96
C VAL A 37 -17.15 -11.47 -1.93
N VAL A 38 -16.54 -11.44 -0.74
CA VAL A 38 -15.08 -11.44 -0.60
C VAL A 38 -14.62 -12.90 -0.57
N PRO A 39 -13.90 -13.38 -1.61
CA PRO A 39 -13.36 -14.72 -1.59
C PRO A 39 -12.41 -14.88 -0.40
N PRO A 40 -12.37 -16.06 0.24
CA PRO A 40 -11.39 -16.30 1.29
C PRO A 40 -9.98 -16.10 0.73
N PRO A 41 -9.03 -15.61 1.54
CA PRO A 41 -7.66 -15.47 1.10
C PRO A 41 -7.13 -16.85 0.65
N PRO A 42 -6.33 -16.90 -0.43
CA PRO A 42 -5.75 -18.16 -0.88
C PRO A 42 -4.90 -18.78 0.25
N PRO A 43 -4.81 -20.12 0.33
CA PRO A 43 -3.96 -20.78 1.30
C PRO A 43 -2.51 -20.24 1.22
N PRO A 44 -1.84 -20.02 2.36
CA PRO A 44 -0.45 -19.62 2.38
C PRO A 44 0.41 -20.62 1.62
N ARG A 45 1.22 -20.14 0.68
CA ARG A 45 2.21 -20.98 -0.01
C ARG A 45 3.51 -20.97 0.79
N ILE A 46 4.15 -22.13 0.88
CA ILE A 46 5.43 -22.28 1.56
C ILE A 46 6.49 -21.49 0.79
N CYS A 47 7.26 -20.64 1.48
CA CYS A 47 8.37 -19.93 0.84
C CYS A 47 9.39 -20.94 0.30
N GLY A 48 9.79 -20.79 -0.97
CA GLY A 48 10.73 -21.69 -1.65
C GLY A 48 10.10 -22.94 -2.26
N SER A 49 8.80 -23.23 -2.07
CA SER A 49 8.14 -24.29 -2.82
C SER A 49 8.01 -23.91 -4.31
N PRO A 50 7.92 -24.87 -5.25
CA PRO A 50 7.62 -24.56 -6.65
C PRO A 50 6.35 -23.68 -6.78
N GLY A 51 6.47 -22.50 -7.38
CA GLY A 51 5.38 -21.52 -7.50
C GLY A 51 5.01 -20.78 -6.20
N GLY A 52 5.75 -20.99 -5.11
CA GLY A 52 5.66 -20.24 -3.87
C GLY A 52 6.50 -18.96 -3.90
N PRO A 53 6.33 -18.06 -2.91
CA PRO A 53 7.17 -16.88 -2.79
C PRO A 53 8.63 -17.26 -2.53
N PRO A 54 9.62 -16.46 -2.97
CA PRO A 54 11.02 -16.72 -2.71
C PRO A 54 11.33 -16.60 -1.21
N VAL A 55 12.29 -17.39 -0.72
CA VAL A 55 12.72 -17.39 0.69
C VAL A 55 13.35 -16.04 1.08
N ALA A 56 14.12 -15.45 0.17
CA ALA A 56 14.71 -14.14 0.35
C ALA A 56 14.12 -13.16 -0.66
N ALA A 57 13.86 -11.93 -0.21
CA ALA A 57 13.54 -10.84 -1.11
C ALA A 57 14.72 -10.57 -2.08
N PRO A 58 14.46 -9.99 -3.27
CA PRO A 58 15.51 -9.56 -4.17
C PRO A 58 16.54 -8.68 -3.46
N ARG A 59 17.82 -8.91 -3.74
CA ARG A 59 18.94 -8.13 -3.19
C ARG A 59 19.78 -7.58 -4.33
N VAL A 60 20.30 -6.37 -4.15
CA VAL A 60 21.22 -5.76 -5.11
C VAL A 60 22.64 -6.16 -4.72
N ARG A 61 23.38 -6.73 -5.67
CA ARG A 61 24.78 -7.09 -5.46
C ARG A 61 25.66 -5.87 -5.67
N LEU A 62 26.46 -5.55 -4.66
CA LEU A 62 27.43 -4.46 -4.68
C LEU A 62 28.71 -4.88 -5.43
N ARG A 63 29.54 -3.91 -5.79
CA ARG A 63 30.78 -4.14 -6.56
C ARG A 63 31.81 -4.99 -5.81
N ASP A 64 31.81 -4.93 -4.49
CA ASP A 64 32.65 -5.75 -3.60
C ASP A 64 32.11 -7.18 -3.39
N GLY A 65 30.94 -7.50 -3.94
CA GLY A 65 30.29 -8.81 -3.82
C GLY A 65 29.28 -8.92 -2.67
N ARG A 66 29.12 -7.89 -1.81
CA ARG A 66 28.10 -7.90 -0.75
C ARG A 66 26.69 -7.76 -1.32
N HIS A 67 25.69 -8.20 -0.56
CA HIS A 67 24.29 -8.13 -0.95
C HIS A 67 23.54 -7.14 -0.08
N LEU A 68 23.11 -6.07 -0.74
CA LEU A 68 22.31 -5.02 -0.15
C LEU A 68 20.83 -5.40 -0.15
N ALA A 69 20.15 -5.23 0.99
CA ALA A 69 18.70 -5.34 1.03
C ALA A 69 18.10 -4.22 0.16
N TYR A 70 17.54 -4.57 -1.02
CA TYR A 70 17.01 -3.60 -2.00
C TYR A 70 15.56 -3.75 -2.53
N ALA A 71 14.85 -2.63 -2.69
CA ALA A 71 13.39 -2.43 -2.88
C ALA A 71 13.04 -0.95 -3.12
N GLU A 72 12.49 -0.66 -4.28
CA GLU A 72 12.00 0.67 -4.66
C GLU A 72 10.48 0.70 -4.53
N SER A 73 9.91 1.87 -4.30
CA SER A 73 8.46 2.09 -4.39
C SER A 73 8.14 3.42 -5.03
N GLY A 74 6.93 3.49 -5.59
CA GLY A 74 6.53 4.58 -6.47
C GLY A 74 7.00 4.32 -7.89
N VAL A 75 7.40 5.38 -8.57
CA VAL A 75 7.82 5.32 -9.98
C VAL A 75 9.23 4.76 -10.08
N ARG A 76 9.54 4.10 -11.20
CA ARG A 76 10.90 3.62 -11.46
C ARG A 76 11.91 4.76 -11.35
N LYS A 77 13.10 4.45 -10.82
CA LYS A 77 14.15 5.42 -10.55
C LYS A 77 14.53 6.26 -11.79
N GLU A 78 14.50 5.67 -12.97
CA GLU A 78 14.79 6.32 -14.26
C GLU A 78 13.71 7.31 -14.70
N ASP A 79 12.46 7.09 -14.28
CA ASP A 79 11.28 7.88 -14.67
C ASP A 79 10.88 8.92 -13.62
N ALA A 80 11.45 8.84 -12.42
CA ALA A 80 11.10 9.67 -11.28
C ALA A 80 11.72 11.07 -11.39
N ARG A 81 10.93 12.10 -11.04
CA ARG A 81 11.41 13.48 -10.97
C ARG A 81 12.23 13.73 -9.70
N TYR A 82 11.82 13.09 -8.60
CA TYR A 82 12.50 13.18 -7.31
C TYR A 82 12.80 11.78 -6.79
N LYS A 83 14.00 11.60 -6.23
CA LYS A 83 14.47 10.34 -5.69
C LYS A 83 14.79 10.54 -4.22
N VAL A 84 14.11 9.79 -3.37
CA VAL A 84 14.30 9.84 -1.92
C VAL A 84 14.94 8.52 -1.50
N VAL A 85 16.15 8.59 -0.96
CA VAL A 85 16.83 7.41 -0.42
C VAL A 85 16.71 7.45 1.09
N PHE A 86 16.21 6.37 1.66
CA PHE A 86 16.04 6.15 3.10
C PHE A 86 17.01 5.06 3.54
N SER A 87 17.71 5.28 4.64
CA SER A 87 18.45 4.23 5.32
C SER A 87 17.71 3.88 6.60
N HIS A 88 17.36 2.62 6.78
CA HIS A 88 16.67 2.19 8.01
C HIS A 88 17.66 2.04 9.16
N GLY A 89 17.19 2.16 10.40
CA GLY A 89 18.03 1.88 11.56
C GLY A 89 18.40 0.39 11.68
N PHE A 90 19.26 0.06 12.64
CA PHE A 90 19.68 -1.31 12.94
C PHE A 90 18.50 -2.25 13.24
N THR A 91 17.48 -1.77 13.96
CA THR A 91 16.27 -2.53 14.28
C THR A 91 15.19 -2.42 13.19
N GLY A 92 15.49 -1.71 12.11
CA GLY A 92 14.59 -1.49 11.00
C GLY A 92 14.86 -2.41 9.83
N SER A 93 13.99 -2.32 8.84
CA SER A 93 14.10 -3.04 7.58
C SER A 93 13.91 -2.11 6.39
N ARG A 94 14.25 -2.61 5.21
CA ARG A 94 13.87 -2.04 3.90
C ARG A 94 12.38 -1.67 3.84
N LEU A 95 11.52 -2.35 4.58
CA LEU A 95 10.07 -2.13 4.55
C LEU A 95 9.59 -1.01 5.46
N ASP A 96 10.44 -0.46 6.33
CA ASP A 96 10.03 0.49 7.38
C ASP A 96 10.10 1.96 6.93
N SER A 97 10.52 2.21 5.69
CA SER A 97 10.49 3.53 5.08
C SER A 97 9.06 3.98 4.79
N VAL A 98 8.77 5.29 4.90
CA VAL A 98 7.55 5.86 4.32
C VAL A 98 7.58 5.66 2.81
N ARG A 99 6.66 4.84 2.29
CA ARG A 99 6.57 4.52 0.87
C ARG A 99 5.45 5.32 0.19
N PRO A 100 5.65 5.79 -1.04
CA PRO A 100 4.55 6.25 -1.88
C PRO A 100 3.54 5.12 -2.02
N SER A 101 2.29 5.47 -2.30
CA SER A 101 1.32 4.48 -2.76
C SER A 101 1.95 3.69 -3.92
N PRO A 102 1.75 2.36 -3.97
CA PRO A 102 2.21 1.56 -5.09
C PRO A 102 1.79 2.28 -6.37
N VAL A 103 2.69 2.44 -7.35
CA VAL A 103 2.26 2.88 -8.68
C VAL A 103 1.11 1.99 -9.05
N GLY A 104 -0.07 2.61 -9.19
CA GLY A 104 -1.33 1.90 -9.26
C GLY A 104 -1.16 0.70 -10.16
N GLN A 105 -1.40 -0.50 -9.63
CA GLN A 105 -1.54 -1.67 -10.47
C GLN A 105 -2.49 -1.25 -11.60
N PRO A 106 -2.18 -1.57 -12.88
CA PRO A 106 -2.99 -1.12 -14.00
C PRO A 106 -4.45 -1.34 -13.62
N ALA A 107 -5.23 -0.24 -13.63
CA ALA A 107 -6.60 -0.26 -13.19
C ALA A 107 -7.26 -1.52 -13.75
N LEU A 108 -7.84 -2.34 -12.88
CA LEU A 108 -8.51 -3.58 -13.30
C LEU A 108 -9.34 -3.26 -14.55
N PRO A 109 -9.23 -4.05 -15.62
CA PRO A 109 -9.93 -3.77 -16.87
C PRO A 109 -11.40 -3.54 -16.52
N LEU A 110 -11.86 -2.30 -16.73
CA LEU A 110 -13.26 -1.97 -16.52
C LEU A 110 -14.08 -2.92 -17.40
N PRO A 111 -15.22 -3.44 -16.90
CA PRO A 111 -16.08 -4.27 -17.72
C PRO A 111 -16.43 -3.52 -19.01
N PRO A 112 -16.51 -4.21 -20.16
CA PRO A 112 -16.71 -3.57 -21.47
C PRO A 112 -18.00 -2.74 -21.56
N GLY A 113 -18.95 -2.90 -20.63
CA GLY A 113 -20.17 -2.08 -20.54
C GLY A 113 -19.97 -0.64 -20.07
N LEU A 114 -18.82 -0.28 -19.48
CA LEU A 114 -18.54 1.09 -18.99
C LEU A 114 -17.73 1.96 -19.97
N LEU A 115 -17.50 1.49 -21.20
CA LEU A 115 -16.54 2.12 -22.11
C LEU A 115 -17.01 3.47 -22.67
N ILE A 116 -18.32 3.71 -22.81
CA ILE A 116 -18.80 4.83 -23.65
C ILE A 116 -18.67 6.19 -22.94
N LEU A 117 -19.00 6.28 -21.65
CA LEU A 117 -18.81 7.52 -20.87
C LEU A 117 -17.45 7.58 -20.17
N GLY A 118 -16.83 6.43 -19.90
CA GLY A 118 -15.52 6.36 -19.23
C GLY A 118 -14.35 6.73 -20.13
N SER A 119 -14.41 6.47 -21.44
CA SER A 119 -13.24 6.60 -22.33
C SER A 119 -12.72 8.04 -22.44
N LEU A 120 -13.61 9.05 -22.55
CA LEU A 120 -13.16 10.44 -22.64
C LEU A 120 -12.61 10.95 -21.31
N PHE A 121 -13.23 10.58 -20.18
CA PHE A 121 -12.74 10.92 -18.85
C PHE A 121 -11.38 10.27 -18.57
N TRP A 122 -11.23 8.99 -18.93
CA TRP A 122 -9.96 8.28 -18.79
C TRP A 122 -8.89 8.87 -19.71
N LEU A 123 -9.22 9.22 -20.95
CA LEU A 123 -8.31 9.90 -21.87
C LEU A 123 -7.92 11.30 -21.36
N ALA A 124 -8.87 12.04 -20.77
CA ALA A 124 -8.61 13.33 -20.14
C ALA A 124 -7.69 13.18 -18.92
N MET A 125 -7.93 12.20 -18.06
CA MET A 125 -7.07 11.85 -16.92
C MET A 125 -5.69 11.40 -17.39
N ALA A 126 -5.61 10.57 -18.45
CA ALA A 126 -4.36 10.08 -19.02
C ALA A 126 -3.54 11.20 -19.70
N ARG A 127 -4.21 12.20 -20.29
CA ARG A 127 -3.55 13.41 -20.84
C ARG A 127 -3.19 14.43 -19.78
N ASN A 128 -3.82 14.42 -18.61
CA ASN A 128 -3.50 15.39 -17.57
C ASN A 128 -2.10 15.10 -17.00
N ARG A 129 -1.10 15.85 -17.51
CA ARG A 129 0.30 15.74 -17.09
C ARG A 129 0.52 16.13 -15.63
N GLU A 130 -0.44 16.78 -14.99
CA GLU A 130 -0.36 17.20 -13.59
C GLU A 130 -0.20 16.01 -12.63
N TRP A 131 -0.85 14.88 -12.93
CA TRP A 131 -0.62 13.61 -12.21
C TRP A 131 0.84 13.13 -12.24
N ARG A 132 1.68 13.67 -13.14
CA ARG A 132 3.12 13.34 -13.20
C ARG A 132 3.99 14.21 -12.29
N GLN A 133 3.49 15.32 -11.76
CA GLN A 133 4.34 16.23 -10.96
C GLN A 133 4.79 15.60 -9.64
N GLY A 134 4.01 14.68 -9.09
CA GLY A 134 4.32 13.92 -7.87
C GLY A 134 5.05 12.59 -8.08
N ARG A 135 5.71 12.36 -9.23
CA ARG A 135 6.46 11.10 -9.46
C ARG A 135 7.73 11.07 -8.62
N VAL A 136 7.55 10.64 -7.37
CA VAL A 136 8.61 10.36 -6.42
C VAL A 136 8.91 8.87 -6.45
N THR A 137 10.19 8.54 -6.44
CA THR A 137 10.67 7.19 -6.11
C THR A 137 11.26 7.22 -4.71
N THR A 138 10.98 6.18 -3.92
CA THR A 138 11.64 5.97 -2.63
C THR A 138 12.44 4.68 -2.64
N GLU A 139 13.68 4.74 -2.18
CA GLU A 139 14.60 3.61 -2.12
C GLU A 139 15.02 3.43 -0.66
N SER A 140 14.95 2.24 -0.07
CA SER A 140 15.24 2.02 1.36
C SER A 140 16.44 1.12 1.66
N MET A 141 17.67 1.65 1.68
CA MET A 141 18.93 0.91 1.60
C MET A 141 19.66 0.76 2.95
N LEU A 142 20.21 -0.42 3.25
CA LEU A 142 21.22 -0.63 4.29
C LEU A 142 22.26 -1.66 3.83
N GLU A 143 23.53 -1.31 4.00
CA GLU A 143 24.75 -2.07 3.65
C GLU A 143 24.94 -3.40 4.37
#